data_AF-A0AAX1ZZC7-F1
#
_entry.id   AF-A0AAX1ZZC7-F1
#
_cell.length_a   1.000
_cell.length_b   1.000
_cell.length_c   1.000
_cell.angle_alpha   90.00
_cell.angle_beta   90.00
_cell.angle_gamma   90.00
#
_symmetry.space_group_name_H-M   'P 1'
#
loop_
_entity.id
_entity.type
_entity.pdbx_description
1 polymer ?
#
loop_
_entity_poly.entity_id
_entity_poly.type
_entity_poly.pdbx_seq_one_letter_code
_entity_poly.pdbx_strand_id
1 'polypeptide(L)'
;MEFQENKENVFSAKDIVFYKTISDDPVQERKMAMVEHGEAIKIVKDYIKTNELSIVSDLDDPTYQQFVLSLGVAFDEFSEEDMKKIIPFVKFIDYYENHAQNNRLKQYKNKLTNNTLLSEQENMELISLLPASPNDPSTAENEEVSGDVISIATVYSNGYDNIKARDYAYKWWDGRNPLYDYYAYKQGCSIYDKSCWSKWNDCANFVSQALYAGGMKMRYGSSYTSSASWSYGVVPSYSWGGAHNFYLHWKARAGVASSVSALQTGDAVNADFTGDGSIDHTALITKNTGSSSSNKYLTQHTTDRKEETTLANWYNSGYKVYGYEMDKASN
;
A
#
# COMPACT_ATOMS: atom_id res chain seq x y z
N MET A 1 46.84 16.05 1.08
CA MET A 1 46.03 16.13 2.31
C MET A 1 44.72 15.45 1.96
N GLU A 2 44.64 14.14 2.22
CA GLU A 2 43.39 13.40 2.04
C GLU A 2 42.41 13.93 3.10
N PHE A 3 41.30 14.52 2.64
CA PHE A 3 40.16 14.74 3.51
C PHE A 3 39.60 13.35 3.86
N GLN A 4 39.93 12.85 5.04
CA GLN A 4 39.14 11.80 5.67
C GLN A 4 37.79 12.42 6.01
N GLU A 5 36.83 12.27 5.11
CA GLU A 5 35.41 12.46 5.43
C GLU A 5 35.10 11.48 6.57
N ASN A 6 34.88 12.01 7.78
CA ASN A 6 34.27 11.23 8.86
C ASN A 6 32.87 10.86 8.40
N LYS A 7 32.72 9.66 7.82
CA LYS A 7 31.40 9.12 7.47
C LYS A 7 30.72 8.70 8.76
N GLU A 8 29.85 9.57 9.26
CA GLU A 8 28.94 9.26 10.35
C GLU A 8 27.69 8.55 9.82
N ASN A 9 27.06 7.73 10.66
CA ASN A 9 25.79 7.10 10.32
C ASN A 9 24.67 8.15 10.24
N VAL A 10 23.81 8.04 9.23
CA VAL A 10 22.59 8.86 9.11
C VAL A 10 21.59 8.53 10.22
N PHE A 11 21.56 7.27 10.66
CA PHE A 11 20.70 6.79 11.73
C PHE A 11 21.51 6.36 12.95
N SER A 12 20.91 6.50 14.13
CA SER A 12 21.36 5.89 15.37
C SER A 12 20.44 4.72 15.76
N ALA A 13 20.89 3.86 16.68
CA ALA A 13 20.07 2.77 17.19
C ALA A 13 18.77 3.25 17.90
N LYS A 14 18.69 4.53 18.29
CA LYS A 14 17.51 5.14 18.92
C LYS A 14 16.44 5.52 17.90
N ASP A 15 16.82 5.72 16.64
CA ASP A 15 15.90 6.07 15.57
C ASP A 15 15.13 4.84 15.06
N ILE A 16 15.56 3.63 15.44
CA ILE A 16 14.86 2.39 15.09
C ILE A 16 13.68 2.17 16.04
N VAL A 17 12.49 2.35 15.47
CA VAL A 17 11.18 2.03 16.04
C VAL A 17 10.72 0.69 15.50
N PHE A 18 10.16 -0.15 16.37
CA PHE A 18 9.59 -1.46 16.00
C PHE A 18 8.09 -1.32 15.77
N TYR A 19 7.57 -2.09 14.82
CA TYR A 19 6.13 -2.25 14.62
C TYR A 19 5.49 -2.92 15.82
N LYS A 20 4.22 -2.60 16.04
CA LYS A 20 3.41 -3.23 17.09
C LYS A 20 3.11 -4.67 16.71
N THR A 21 3.36 -5.61 17.62
CA THR A 21 2.87 -7.00 17.51
C THR A 21 1.75 -7.21 18.54
N ILE A 22 0.99 -8.30 18.40
CA ILE A 22 -0.07 -8.66 19.38
C ILE A 22 0.58 -9.08 20.71
N SER A 23 1.70 -9.80 20.63
CA SER A 23 2.56 -10.23 21.72
C SER A 23 4.01 -10.35 21.25
N ASP A 24 4.94 -10.71 22.14
CA ASP A 24 6.32 -11.01 21.77
C ASP A 24 6.52 -12.48 21.35
N ASP A 25 5.48 -13.32 21.38
CA ASP A 25 5.54 -14.76 21.10
C ASP A 25 4.65 -15.16 19.91
N PRO A 26 5.22 -15.34 18.70
CA PRO A 26 4.44 -15.75 17.53
C PRO A 26 3.81 -17.14 17.70
N VAL A 27 4.36 -18.03 18.53
CA VAL A 27 3.77 -19.35 18.80
C VAL A 27 2.47 -19.20 19.59
N GLN A 28 2.42 -18.27 20.53
CA GLN A 28 1.22 -17.94 21.27
C GLN A 28 0.17 -17.31 20.34
N GLU A 29 0.58 -16.36 19.49
CA GLU A 29 -0.31 -15.71 18.51
C GLU A 29 -0.96 -16.70 17.56
N ARG A 30 -0.23 -17.68 17.04
CA ARG A 30 -0.85 -18.73 16.20
C ARG A 30 -1.95 -19.48 16.91
N LYS A 31 -1.79 -19.78 18.21
CA LYS A 31 -2.84 -20.42 19.01
C LYS A 31 -4.04 -19.50 19.21
N MET A 32 -3.80 -18.22 19.47
CA MET A 32 -4.86 -17.21 19.57
C MET A 32 -5.65 -17.11 18.26
N ALA A 33 -4.96 -17.06 17.11
CA ALA A 33 -5.59 -17.00 15.79
C ALA A 33 -6.58 -18.13 15.56
N MET A 34 -6.19 -19.38 15.89
CA MET A 34 -7.06 -20.55 15.70
C MET A 34 -8.33 -20.50 16.57
N VAL A 35 -8.26 -19.85 17.74
CA VAL A 35 -9.39 -19.74 18.67
C VAL A 35 -10.28 -18.55 18.31
N GLU A 36 -9.69 -17.38 18.07
CA GLU A 36 -10.40 -16.11 17.90
C GLU A 36 -10.86 -15.88 16.46
N HIS A 37 -10.16 -16.45 15.48
CA HIS A 37 -10.43 -16.25 14.05
C HIS A 37 -10.76 -17.56 13.31
N GLY A 38 -11.10 -18.64 14.02
CA GLY A 38 -11.36 -19.95 13.42
C GLY A 38 -12.42 -19.95 12.32
N GLU A 39 -13.50 -19.16 12.48
CA GLU A 39 -14.53 -19.00 11.45
C GLU A 39 -14.00 -18.27 10.21
N ALA A 40 -13.28 -17.17 10.39
CA ALA A 40 -12.66 -16.43 9.28
C ALA A 40 -11.65 -17.29 8.52
N ILE A 41 -10.78 -18.01 9.24
CA ILE A 41 -9.82 -18.95 8.66
C ILE A 41 -10.53 -20.01 7.81
N LYS A 42 -11.68 -20.53 8.29
CA LYS A 42 -12.48 -21.47 7.53
C LYS A 42 -13.03 -20.84 6.24
N ILE A 43 -13.60 -19.63 6.32
CA ILE A 43 -14.13 -18.90 5.15
C ILE A 43 -13.01 -18.70 4.11
N VAL A 44 -11.84 -18.23 4.54
CA VAL A 44 -10.67 -18.02 3.67
C VAL A 44 -10.21 -19.32 3.02
N LYS A 45 -10.15 -20.41 3.80
CA LYS A 45 -9.76 -21.73 3.29
C LYS A 45 -10.76 -22.27 2.25
N ASP A 46 -12.06 -22.09 2.51
CA ASP A 46 -13.12 -22.49 1.59
C ASP A 46 -13.06 -21.64 0.29
N TYR A 47 -12.74 -20.35 0.40
CA TYR A 47 -12.53 -19.46 -0.75
C TYR A 47 -11.32 -19.89 -1.60
N ILE A 48 -10.17 -20.15 -0.98
CA ILE A 48 -8.96 -20.66 -1.66
C ILE A 48 -9.29 -21.93 -2.44
N LYS A 49 -10.01 -22.86 -1.81
CA LYS A 49 -10.39 -24.13 -2.43
C LYS A 49 -11.38 -23.93 -3.58
N THR A 50 -12.39 -23.09 -3.40
CA THR A 50 -13.45 -22.84 -4.40
C THR A 50 -12.89 -22.18 -5.66
N ASN A 51 -11.90 -21.30 -5.49
CA ASN A 51 -11.24 -20.60 -6.59
C ASN A 51 -9.98 -21.32 -7.10
N GLU A 52 -9.73 -22.56 -6.66
CA GLU A 52 -8.58 -23.39 -7.08
C GLU A 52 -7.22 -22.67 -6.93
N LEU A 53 -7.09 -21.83 -5.91
CA LEU A 53 -5.87 -21.06 -5.66
C LEU A 53 -4.78 -21.98 -5.10
N SER A 54 -3.58 -21.90 -5.66
CA SER A 54 -2.40 -22.67 -5.22
C SER A 54 -1.74 -22.03 -4.00
N ILE A 55 -2.50 -21.81 -2.92
CA ILE A 55 -2.07 -21.14 -1.69
C ILE A 55 -2.22 -22.12 -0.51
N VAL A 56 -1.15 -22.29 0.26
CA VAL A 56 -1.17 -23.14 1.46
C VAL A 56 -1.68 -22.31 2.64
N SER A 57 -2.72 -22.77 3.34
CA SER A 57 -3.25 -22.08 4.52
C SER A 57 -2.36 -22.24 5.75
N ASP A 58 -1.25 -21.51 5.79
CA ASP A 58 -0.28 -21.47 6.90
C ASP A 58 -0.01 -20.03 7.31
N LEU A 59 -0.21 -19.71 8.60
CA LEU A 59 0.01 -18.36 9.13
C LEU A 59 1.47 -17.92 9.03
N ASP A 60 2.42 -18.84 9.00
CA ASP A 60 3.85 -18.53 8.87
C ASP A 60 4.29 -18.37 7.40
N ASP A 61 3.43 -18.73 6.44
CA ASP A 61 3.71 -18.60 5.02
C ASP A 61 3.45 -17.16 4.53
N PRO A 62 4.46 -16.44 4.02
CA PRO A 62 4.28 -15.06 3.57
C PRO A 62 3.29 -14.93 2.40
N THR A 63 3.17 -15.94 1.54
CA THR A 63 2.19 -15.90 0.43
C THR A 63 0.77 -15.99 0.97
N TYR A 64 0.51 -16.81 1.98
CA TYR A 64 -0.78 -16.84 2.67
C TYR A 64 -1.07 -15.54 3.43
N GLN A 65 -0.09 -14.99 4.15
CA GLN A 65 -0.25 -13.70 4.84
C GLN A 65 -0.68 -12.59 3.86
N GLN A 66 0.05 -12.45 2.75
CA GLN A 66 -0.25 -11.45 1.72
C GLN A 66 -1.60 -11.70 1.04
N PHE A 67 -1.96 -12.96 0.82
CA PHE A 67 -3.29 -13.30 0.31
C PHE A 67 -4.39 -12.88 1.30
N VAL A 68 -4.26 -13.18 2.59
CA VAL A 68 -5.24 -12.75 3.58
C VAL A 68 -5.35 -11.23 3.63
N LEU A 69 -4.22 -10.51 3.64
CA LEU A 69 -4.22 -9.04 3.60
C LEU A 69 -4.98 -8.49 2.37
N SER A 70 -4.87 -9.13 1.21
CA SER A 70 -5.63 -8.73 0.02
C SER A 70 -7.15 -8.75 0.22
N LEU A 71 -7.67 -9.63 1.08
CA LEU A 71 -9.09 -9.72 1.38
C LEU A 71 -9.59 -8.52 2.20
N GLY A 72 -8.68 -7.76 2.81
CA GLY A 72 -8.98 -6.53 3.56
C GLY A 72 -9.66 -5.44 2.73
N VAL A 73 -9.62 -5.55 1.40
CA VAL A 73 -10.26 -4.61 0.48
C VAL A 73 -11.24 -5.27 -0.50
N ALA A 74 -11.58 -6.54 -0.28
CA ALA A 74 -12.44 -7.35 -1.14
C ALA A 74 -13.91 -7.37 -0.67
N PHE A 75 -14.47 -6.21 -0.33
CA PHE A 75 -15.78 -6.08 0.31
C PHE A 75 -16.97 -6.62 -0.51
N ASP A 76 -16.78 -6.77 -1.82
CA ASP A 76 -17.76 -7.24 -2.79
C ASP A 76 -17.68 -8.76 -3.07
N GLU A 77 -16.62 -9.44 -2.62
CA GLU A 77 -16.47 -10.90 -2.78
C GLU A 77 -17.20 -11.71 -1.72
N PHE A 78 -17.41 -11.11 -0.55
CA PHE A 78 -17.94 -11.77 0.62
C PHE A 78 -19.20 -11.06 1.10
N SER A 79 -20.06 -11.80 1.79
CA SER A 79 -21.21 -11.19 2.46
C SER A 79 -20.75 -10.22 3.55
N GLU A 80 -21.58 -9.23 3.91
CA GLU A 80 -21.28 -8.33 5.03
C GLU A 80 -21.01 -9.10 6.34
N GLU A 81 -21.71 -10.22 6.56
CA GLU A 81 -21.53 -11.07 7.75
C GLU A 81 -20.21 -11.84 7.73
N ASP A 82 -19.69 -12.20 6.56
CA ASP A 82 -18.37 -12.81 6.43
C ASP A 82 -17.28 -11.76 6.56
N MET A 83 -17.46 -10.57 5.98
CA MET A 83 -16.52 -9.46 6.13
C MET A 83 -16.34 -9.03 7.59
N LYS A 84 -17.40 -9.05 8.40
CA LYS A 84 -17.31 -8.82 9.86
C LYS A 84 -16.37 -9.79 10.58
N LYS A 85 -16.11 -10.98 10.00
CA LYS A 85 -15.17 -11.98 10.54
C LYS A 85 -13.80 -11.88 9.86
N ILE A 86 -13.77 -11.65 8.55
CA ILE A 86 -12.54 -11.53 7.75
C ILE A 86 -11.74 -10.30 8.16
N ILE A 87 -12.35 -9.12 8.31
CA ILE A 87 -11.62 -7.88 8.65
C ILE A 87 -10.82 -8.01 9.96
N PRO A 88 -11.38 -8.51 11.08
CA PRO A 88 -10.58 -8.78 12.27
C PRO A 88 -9.41 -9.75 12.02
N PHE A 89 -9.59 -10.78 11.20
CA PHE A 89 -8.53 -11.72 10.87
C PHE A 89 -7.44 -11.08 9.98
N VAL A 90 -7.82 -10.23 9.04
CA VAL A 90 -6.89 -9.41 8.24
C VAL A 90 -6.01 -8.56 9.16
N LYS A 91 -6.62 -7.85 10.12
CA LYS A 91 -5.88 -7.05 11.11
C LYS A 91 -4.98 -7.88 12.02
N PHE A 92 -5.40 -9.11 12.34
CA PHE A 92 -4.53 -10.05 13.05
C PHE A 92 -3.29 -10.38 12.21
N ILE A 93 -3.46 -10.69 10.91
CA ILE A 93 -2.34 -11.02 10.01
C ILE A 93 -1.41 -9.83 9.83
N ASP A 94 -1.94 -8.62 9.69
CA ASP A 94 -1.18 -7.37 9.60
C ASP A 94 -0.23 -7.22 10.81
N TYR A 95 -0.77 -7.37 12.04
CA TYR A 95 0.09 -7.39 13.22
C TYR A 95 1.03 -8.60 13.30
N TYR A 96 0.66 -9.74 12.73
CA TYR A 96 1.46 -10.97 12.79
C TYR A 96 2.70 -10.88 11.89
N GLU A 97 2.58 -10.32 10.69
CA GLU A 97 3.71 -10.18 9.77
C GLU A 97 4.82 -9.25 10.31
N ASN A 98 4.47 -8.36 11.26
CA ASN A 98 5.41 -7.48 11.96
C ASN A 98 6.52 -8.21 12.70
N HIS A 99 6.36 -9.48 13.09
CA HIS A 99 7.45 -10.27 13.65
C HIS A 99 8.63 -10.38 12.67
N ALA A 100 8.35 -10.62 11.38
CA ALA A 100 9.37 -10.70 10.34
C ALA A 100 10.02 -9.33 10.07
N GLN A 101 9.21 -8.27 10.03
CA GLN A 101 9.69 -6.88 9.87
C GLN A 101 10.60 -6.47 11.03
N ASN A 102 10.16 -6.70 12.27
CA ASN A 102 10.90 -6.40 13.48
C ASN A 102 12.20 -7.19 13.59
N ASN A 103 12.25 -8.43 13.10
CA ASN A 103 13.49 -9.20 13.04
C ASN A 103 14.53 -8.56 12.12
N ARG A 104 14.12 -7.96 10.99
CA ARG A 104 15.02 -7.19 10.12
C ARG A 104 15.48 -5.90 10.80
N LEU A 105 14.57 -5.16 11.42
CA LEU A 105 14.90 -3.93 12.17
C LEU A 105 15.88 -4.20 13.32
N LYS A 106 15.75 -5.34 14.03
CA LYS A 106 16.70 -5.76 15.07
C LYS A 106 18.11 -5.95 14.53
N GLN A 107 18.27 -6.43 13.29
CA GLN A 107 19.57 -6.58 12.66
C GLN A 107 20.25 -5.22 12.43
N TYR A 108 19.52 -4.23 11.91
CA TYR A 108 20.05 -2.87 11.76
C TYR A 108 20.33 -2.21 13.11
N LYS A 109 19.47 -2.42 14.11
CA LYS A 109 19.68 -1.90 15.48
C LYS A 109 20.97 -2.43 16.08
N ASN A 110 21.22 -3.73 15.93
CA ASN A 110 22.46 -4.34 16.40
C ASN A 110 23.71 -3.79 15.67
N LYS A 111 23.63 -3.56 14.35
CA LYS A 111 24.72 -2.90 13.59
C LYS A 111 25.02 -1.51 14.15
N LEU A 112 23.99 -0.68 14.32
CA LEU A 112 24.13 0.70 14.81
C LEU A 112 24.59 0.78 16.26
N THR A 113 24.12 -0.11 17.16
CA THR A 113 24.60 -0.19 18.54
C THR A 113 26.09 -0.54 18.62
N ASN A 114 26.59 -1.33 17.67
CA ASN A 114 27.99 -1.68 17.55
C ASN A 114 28.81 -0.69 16.71
N ASN A 115 28.28 0.52 16.44
CA ASN A 115 28.92 1.57 15.63
C ASN A 115 29.34 1.10 14.23
N THR A 116 28.65 0.11 13.67
CA THR A 116 28.86 -0.30 12.28
C THR A 116 28.30 0.78 11.36
N LEU A 117 29.10 1.25 10.40
CA LEU A 117 28.66 2.20 9.38
C LEU A 117 27.76 1.49 8.37
N LEU A 118 26.52 1.95 8.21
CA LEU A 118 25.60 1.44 7.20
C LEU A 118 25.99 1.98 5.82
N SER A 119 25.98 1.11 4.81
CA SER A 119 26.10 1.52 3.41
C SER A 119 24.90 2.38 2.98
N GLU A 120 25.02 3.09 1.86
CA GLU A 120 23.91 3.87 1.32
C GLU A 120 22.69 2.99 1.05
N GLN A 121 22.89 1.78 0.51
CA GLN A 121 21.83 0.82 0.27
C GLN A 121 21.14 0.37 1.56
N GLU A 122 21.91 0.06 2.60
CA GLU A 122 21.37 -0.30 3.91
C GLU A 122 20.57 0.84 4.56
N ASN A 123 20.99 2.09 4.38
CA ASN A 123 20.23 3.24 4.86
C ASN A 123 18.89 3.38 4.12
N MET A 124 18.86 3.16 2.81
CA MET A 124 17.61 3.20 2.03
C MET A 124 16.67 2.03 2.35
N GLU A 125 17.23 0.83 2.55
CA GLU A 125 16.48 -0.33 3.04
C GLU A 125 15.91 -0.08 4.43
N LEU A 126 16.68 0.50 5.34
CA LEU A 126 16.21 0.85 6.68
C LEU A 126 15.07 1.88 6.62
N ILE A 127 15.18 2.93 5.79
CA ILE A 127 14.09 3.90 5.57
C ILE A 127 12.81 3.19 5.11
N SER A 128 12.93 2.23 4.20
CA SER A 128 11.80 1.47 3.65
C SER A 128 11.19 0.47 4.64
N LEU A 129 11.92 0.12 5.70
CA LEU A 129 11.50 -0.81 6.74
C LEU A 129 10.93 -0.12 7.98
N LEU A 130 11.20 1.17 8.19
CA LEU A 130 10.70 1.88 9.37
C LEU A 130 9.20 2.15 9.25
N PRO A 131 8.43 2.04 10.34
CA PRO A 131 7.02 2.41 10.33
C PRO A 131 6.83 3.87 9.93
N ALA A 132 5.69 4.16 9.28
CA ALA A 132 5.23 5.54 9.14
C ALA A 132 5.13 6.20 10.53
N SER A 133 5.42 7.50 10.60
CA SER A 133 5.44 8.17 11.89
C SER A 133 4.02 8.23 12.45
N PRO A 134 3.80 7.95 13.76
CA PRO A 134 2.49 8.07 14.37
C PRO A 134 1.96 9.51 14.34
N ASN A 135 2.85 10.49 14.18
CA ASN A 135 2.52 11.92 14.07
C ASN A 135 2.25 12.36 12.61
N ASP A 136 2.45 11.49 11.62
CA ASP A 136 2.12 11.83 10.25
C ASP A 136 0.59 12.04 10.13
N PRO A 137 0.14 13.13 9.49
CA PRO A 137 -1.28 13.40 9.32
C PRO A 137 -1.93 12.32 8.48
N SER A 138 -3.15 11.93 8.86
CA SER A 138 -4.04 11.10 8.05
C SER A 138 -5.19 11.93 7.50
N THR A 139 -5.80 11.43 6.44
CA THR A 139 -6.99 12.04 5.84
C THR A 139 -8.21 11.75 6.71
N ALA A 140 -8.80 12.79 7.29
CA ALA A 140 -9.99 12.67 8.13
C ALA A 140 -11.24 12.37 7.28
N GLU A 141 -12.14 11.54 7.80
CA GLU A 141 -13.36 11.15 7.09
C GLU A 141 -14.36 12.31 6.91
N ASN A 142 -14.33 13.32 7.79
CA ASN A 142 -15.18 14.53 7.87
C ASN A 142 -16.55 14.46 7.14
N GLU A 143 -17.63 14.57 7.91
CA GLU A 143 -18.99 14.65 7.37
C GLU A 143 -19.24 15.93 6.55
N GLU A 144 -20.08 15.74 5.53
CA GLU A 144 -20.62 16.66 4.53
C GLU A 144 -20.26 18.14 4.62
N VAL A 145 -19.53 18.62 3.61
CA VAL A 145 -19.73 19.99 3.11
C VAL A 145 -20.63 19.88 1.89
N SER A 146 -21.86 20.41 1.98
CA SER A 146 -22.78 20.49 0.86
C SER A 146 -22.16 21.33 -0.25
N GLY A 147 -21.80 20.69 -1.35
CA GLY A 147 -21.27 21.35 -2.52
C GLY A 147 -21.14 20.35 -3.66
N ASP A 148 -21.78 20.64 -4.78
CA ASP A 148 -21.57 19.89 -6.02
C ASP A 148 -20.12 20.11 -6.48
N VAL A 149 -19.24 19.14 -6.23
CA VAL A 149 -17.86 19.17 -6.74
C VAL A 149 -17.75 18.19 -7.91
N ILE A 150 -18.30 18.59 -9.05
CA ILE A 150 -17.96 17.95 -10.32
C ILE A 150 -16.63 18.56 -10.76
N SER A 151 -15.54 17.81 -10.59
CA SER A 151 -14.26 18.18 -11.20
C SER A 151 -14.34 17.98 -12.71
N ILE A 152 -14.40 19.09 -13.45
CA ILE A 152 -14.35 19.13 -14.93
C ILE A 152 -12.97 19.61 -15.41
N ALA A 153 -11.95 19.63 -14.53
CA ALA A 153 -10.59 19.88 -14.98
C ALA A 153 -10.11 18.66 -15.77
N THR A 154 -9.74 18.85 -17.04
CA THR A 154 -9.10 17.78 -17.83
C THR A 154 -7.58 17.83 -17.67
N VAL A 155 -6.99 18.99 -17.39
CA VAL A 155 -5.55 19.12 -17.09
C VAL A 155 -5.34 20.25 -16.08
N TYR A 156 -4.59 20.00 -15.02
CA TYR A 156 -4.25 20.95 -13.95
C TYR A 156 -2.97 21.73 -14.25
N SER A 157 -2.68 22.76 -13.45
CA SER A 157 -1.52 23.65 -13.64
C SER A 157 -0.16 22.93 -13.51
N ASN A 158 -0.11 21.83 -12.76
CA ASN A 158 1.07 20.96 -12.68
C ASN A 158 1.21 20.02 -13.89
N GLY A 159 0.29 20.08 -14.87
CA GLY A 159 0.26 19.22 -16.06
C GLY A 159 -0.38 17.85 -15.84
N TYR A 160 -0.95 17.59 -14.65
CA TYR A 160 -1.69 16.37 -14.37
C TYR A 160 -3.06 16.37 -15.05
N ASP A 161 -3.45 15.25 -15.61
CA ASP A 161 -4.73 14.97 -16.26
C ASP A 161 -5.39 13.82 -15.48
N ASN A 162 -6.25 14.17 -14.54
CA ASN A 162 -6.96 13.21 -13.71
C ASN A 162 -7.90 12.30 -14.52
N ILE A 163 -8.45 12.81 -15.62
CA ILE A 163 -9.33 12.04 -16.51
C ILE A 163 -8.53 10.94 -17.22
N LYS A 164 -7.32 11.24 -17.69
CA LYS A 164 -6.43 10.21 -18.25
C LYS A 164 -5.99 9.19 -17.21
N ALA A 165 -5.71 9.61 -15.97
CA ALA A 165 -5.41 8.67 -14.90
C ALA A 165 -6.60 7.73 -14.62
N ARG A 166 -7.81 8.27 -14.52
CA ARG A 166 -9.05 7.49 -14.41
C ARG A 166 -9.23 6.54 -15.59
N ASP A 167 -9.11 7.04 -16.82
CA ASP A 167 -9.34 6.25 -18.03
C ASP A 167 -8.31 5.13 -18.18
N TYR A 168 -7.07 5.37 -17.74
CA TYR A 168 -6.07 4.33 -17.60
C TYR A 168 -6.52 3.24 -16.62
N ALA A 169 -6.96 3.64 -15.42
CA ALA A 169 -7.44 2.71 -14.41
C ALA A 169 -8.65 1.90 -14.93
N TYR A 170 -9.62 2.55 -15.56
CA TYR A 170 -10.77 1.89 -16.19
C TYR A 170 -10.42 0.93 -17.31
N LYS A 171 -9.32 1.16 -18.00
CA LYS A 171 -8.85 0.27 -19.07
C LYS A 171 -8.16 -0.97 -18.52
N TRP A 172 -7.45 -0.84 -17.40
CA TRP A 172 -6.56 -1.87 -16.89
C TRP A 172 -7.03 -2.51 -15.58
N TRP A 173 -8.18 -2.14 -15.02
CA TRP A 173 -8.68 -2.64 -13.74
C TRP A 173 -8.76 -4.18 -13.63
N ASP A 174 -9.06 -4.88 -14.73
CA ASP A 174 -9.16 -6.35 -14.83
C ASP A 174 -8.06 -6.95 -15.75
N GLY A 175 -6.98 -6.21 -15.91
CA GLY A 175 -5.86 -6.51 -16.80
C GLY A 175 -4.51 -6.12 -16.22
N ARG A 176 -3.43 -6.51 -16.89
CA ARG A 176 -2.08 -5.99 -16.60
C ARG A 176 -1.49 -5.41 -17.87
N ASN A 177 -1.05 -4.15 -17.82
CA ASN A 177 -0.49 -3.48 -18.98
C ASN A 177 0.88 -4.10 -19.32
N PRO A 178 1.05 -4.71 -20.51
CA PRO A 178 2.30 -5.38 -20.88
C PRO A 178 3.55 -4.47 -20.93
N LEU A 179 3.37 -3.14 -20.95
CA LEU A 179 4.50 -2.21 -20.81
C LEU A 179 5.13 -2.23 -19.41
N TYR A 180 4.43 -2.80 -18.43
CA TYR A 180 4.82 -2.85 -17.02
C TYR A 180 4.96 -4.30 -16.52
N ASP A 181 5.69 -5.13 -17.27
CA ASP A 181 5.84 -6.58 -17.07
C ASP A 181 6.88 -7.03 -16.03
N TYR A 182 7.59 -6.10 -15.39
CA TYR A 182 8.70 -6.42 -14.48
C TYR A 182 8.30 -7.39 -13.38
N TYR A 183 7.16 -7.17 -12.71
CA TYR A 183 6.73 -8.02 -11.60
C TYR A 183 6.33 -9.43 -12.06
N ALA A 184 5.65 -9.55 -13.21
CA ALA A 184 5.34 -10.84 -13.80
C ALA A 184 6.62 -11.60 -14.19
N TYR A 185 7.58 -10.89 -14.83
CA TYR A 185 8.89 -11.44 -15.16
C TYR A 185 9.64 -11.93 -13.91
N LYS A 186 9.65 -11.15 -12.82
CA LYS A 186 10.30 -11.53 -11.56
C LYS A 186 9.67 -12.76 -10.91
N GLN A 187 8.38 -12.98 -11.10
CA GLN A 187 7.67 -14.19 -10.68
C GLN A 187 7.81 -15.36 -11.66
N GLY A 188 8.62 -15.20 -12.72
CA GLY A 188 8.88 -16.24 -13.70
C GLY A 188 7.66 -16.62 -14.53
N CYS A 189 6.79 -15.66 -14.84
CA CYS A 189 5.53 -15.92 -15.53
C CYS A 189 5.22 -14.91 -16.63
N SER A 190 4.16 -15.21 -17.41
CA SER A 190 3.64 -14.33 -18.43
C SER A 190 2.68 -13.30 -17.84
N ILE A 191 2.84 -12.03 -18.17
CA ILE A 191 1.88 -10.96 -17.81
C ILE A 191 0.47 -11.20 -18.39
N TYR A 192 0.35 -12.01 -19.44
CA TYR A 192 -0.94 -12.35 -20.06
C TYR A 192 -1.67 -13.49 -19.35
N ASP A 193 -1.01 -14.21 -18.46
CA ASP A 193 -1.59 -15.31 -17.72
C ASP A 193 -2.24 -14.79 -16.42
N LYS A 194 -3.58 -14.81 -16.38
CA LYS A 194 -4.35 -14.37 -15.21
C LYS A 194 -4.00 -15.17 -13.95
N SER A 195 -3.65 -16.45 -14.10
CA SER A 195 -3.22 -17.28 -12.97
C SER A 195 -1.89 -16.81 -12.37
N CYS A 196 -1.15 -15.95 -13.09
CA CYS A 196 0.04 -15.34 -12.52
C CYS A 196 -0.25 -14.12 -11.66
N TRP A 197 -1.33 -13.38 -11.89
CA TRP A 197 -1.55 -12.09 -11.23
C TRP A 197 -1.69 -12.20 -9.72
N SER A 198 -2.05 -13.38 -9.20
CA SER A 198 -2.09 -13.67 -7.76
C SER A 198 -0.72 -13.94 -7.13
N LYS A 199 0.38 -13.95 -7.90
CA LYS A 199 1.74 -14.22 -7.39
C LYS A 199 2.45 -12.97 -6.87
N TRP A 200 1.87 -11.78 -7.03
CA TRP A 200 2.41 -10.53 -6.48
C TRP A 200 1.29 -9.54 -6.18
N ASN A 201 1.52 -8.63 -5.25
CA ASN A 201 0.62 -7.51 -5.00
C ASN A 201 0.90 -6.40 -6.01
N ASP A 202 -0.14 -5.92 -6.68
CA ASP A 202 -0.02 -4.98 -7.80
C ASP A 202 -0.63 -3.60 -7.52
N CYS A 203 -1.15 -3.37 -6.30
CA CYS A 203 -1.88 -2.16 -5.93
C CYS A 203 -1.12 -0.86 -6.26
N ALA A 204 0.09 -0.68 -5.72
CA ALA A 204 0.88 0.53 -5.95
C ALA A 204 1.42 0.60 -7.39
N ASN A 205 1.77 -0.52 -8.01
CA ASN A 205 2.20 -0.56 -9.41
C ASN A 205 1.09 -0.05 -10.34
N PHE A 206 -0.14 -0.56 -10.17
CA PHE A 206 -1.31 -0.13 -10.93
C PHE A 206 -1.60 1.36 -10.77
N VAL A 207 -1.67 1.83 -9.53
CA VAL A 207 -1.91 3.25 -9.25
C VAL A 207 -0.78 4.11 -9.83
N SER A 208 0.47 3.67 -9.71
CA SER A 208 1.60 4.41 -10.28
C SER A 208 1.51 4.55 -11.80
N GLN A 209 1.10 3.49 -12.50
CA GLN A 209 0.86 3.54 -13.94
C GLN A 209 -0.26 4.51 -14.31
N ALA A 210 -1.36 4.51 -13.55
CA ALA A 210 -2.48 5.43 -13.77
C ALA A 210 -2.03 6.89 -13.58
N LEU A 211 -1.31 7.19 -12.51
CA LEU A 211 -0.77 8.53 -12.27
C LEU A 211 0.19 8.98 -13.37
N TYR A 212 1.06 8.08 -13.84
CA TYR A 212 1.96 8.35 -14.96
C TYR A 212 1.22 8.60 -16.27
N ALA A 213 0.18 7.81 -16.57
CA ALA A 213 -0.69 8.04 -17.74
C ALA A 213 -1.47 9.36 -17.63
N GLY A 214 -1.77 9.79 -16.41
CA GLY A 214 -2.27 11.13 -16.08
C GLY A 214 -1.22 12.23 -16.19
N GLY A 215 0.04 11.96 -16.54
CA GLY A 215 1.05 12.99 -16.76
C GLY A 215 1.91 13.37 -15.55
N MET A 216 1.83 12.60 -14.45
CA MET A 216 2.85 12.69 -13.39
C MET A 216 4.21 12.26 -13.92
N LYS A 217 5.21 13.12 -13.80
CA LYS A 217 6.60 12.84 -14.18
C LYS A 217 7.24 11.93 -13.15
N MET A 218 8.02 10.99 -13.67
CA MET A 218 8.89 10.14 -12.86
C MET A 218 9.96 10.99 -12.15
N ARG A 219 10.34 10.57 -10.94
CA ARG A 219 11.46 11.14 -10.18
C ARG A 219 12.52 10.09 -9.95
N TYR A 220 13.77 10.50 -10.02
CA TYR A 220 14.93 9.63 -9.81
C TYR A 220 15.71 10.17 -8.61
N GLY A 221 15.68 9.42 -7.51
CA GLY A 221 16.55 9.62 -6.36
C GLY A 221 17.91 8.95 -6.57
N SER A 222 18.69 8.79 -5.50
CA SER A 222 20.04 8.21 -5.58
C SER A 222 20.05 6.74 -5.99
N SER A 223 18.95 6.01 -5.78
CA SER A 223 18.77 4.64 -6.27
C SER A 223 17.28 4.26 -6.40
N TYR A 224 17.00 3.08 -6.95
CA TYR A 224 15.63 2.55 -7.04
C TYR A 224 15.00 2.23 -5.67
N THR A 225 15.79 2.07 -4.59
CA THR A 225 15.26 1.86 -3.23
C THR A 225 15.03 3.15 -2.46
N SER A 226 15.47 4.30 -2.99
CA SER A 226 15.25 5.60 -2.37
C SER A 226 13.77 6.00 -2.42
N SER A 227 13.21 6.47 -1.30
CA SER A 227 11.85 7.04 -1.26
C SER A 227 11.71 8.32 -2.10
N ALA A 228 12.82 8.97 -2.47
CA ALA A 228 12.82 10.10 -3.40
C ALA A 228 12.64 9.67 -4.88
N SER A 229 12.95 8.41 -5.20
CA SER A 229 12.64 7.84 -6.52
C SER A 229 11.15 7.55 -6.59
N TRP A 230 10.57 7.70 -7.78
CA TRP A 230 9.28 7.16 -8.21
C TRP A 230 9.36 7.02 -9.73
N SER A 231 9.73 5.84 -10.20
CA SER A 231 10.03 5.61 -11.60
C SER A 231 9.86 4.15 -12.00
N TYR A 232 9.55 3.94 -13.27
CA TYR A 232 9.55 2.63 -13.90
C TYR A 232 10.63 2.58 -14.97
N GLY A 233 11.61 1.70 -14.77
CA GLY A 233 12.72 1.44 -15.69
C GLY A 233 13.04 -0.04 -15.72
N VAL A 234 14.30 -0.40 -15.98
CA VAL A 234 14.77 -1.81 -15.95
C VAL A 234 14.47 -2.46 -14.59
N VAL A 235 14.68 -1.69 -13.52
CA VAL A 235 14.22 -2.02 -12.18
C VAL A 235 13.35 -0.85 -11.74
N PRO A 236 12.05 -1.05 -11.51
CA PRO A 236 11.17 -0.03 -10.95
C PRO A 236 11.61 0.36 -9.55
N SER A 237 11.37 1.62 -9.18
CA SER A 237 11.62 2.05 -7.80
C SER A 237 10.70 1.33 -6.82
N TYR A 238 11.12 1.17 -5.57
CA TYR A 238 10.28 0.57 -4.53
C TYR A 238 8.96 1.32 -4.37
N SER A 239 9.00 2.64 -4.42
CA SER A 239 7.84 3.54 -4.39
C SER A 239 6.89 3.40 -5.59
N TRP A 240 7.34 2.80 -6.70
CA TRP A 240 6.46 2.52 -7.84
C TRP A 240 5.56 1.32 -7.54
N GLY A 241 6.07 0.28 -6.88
CA GLY A 241 5.35 -1.00 -6.73
C GLY A 241 4.91 -1.41 -5.34
N GLY A 242 5.45 -0.80 -4.27
CA GLY A 242 5.08 -1.15 -2.89
C GLY A 242 4.29 -0.04 -2.20
N ALA A 243 3.17 -0.38 -1.55
CA ALA A 243 2.26 0.58 -0.92
C ALA A 243 2.94 1.46 0.15
N HIS A 244 3.69 0.87 1.08
CA HIS A 244 4.49 1.63 2.06
C HIS A 244 5.50 2.59 1.41
N ASN A 245 6.22 2.15 0.39
CA ASN A 245 7.19 3.00 -0.30
C ASN A 245 6.51 4.09 -1.14
N PHE A 246 5.33 3.80 -1.71
CA PHE A 246 4.50 4.77 -2.40
C PHE A 246 4.07 5.87 -1.43
N TYR A 247 3.62 5.49 -0.23
CA TYR A 247 3.28 6.44 0.83
C TYR A 247 4.47 7.34 1.20
N LEU A 248 5.66 6.77 1.42
CA LEU A 248 6.86 7.54 1.76
C LEU A 248 7.22 8.58 0.68
N HIS A 249 7.03 8.23 -0.60
CA HIS A 249 7.24 9.16 -1.70
C HIS A 249 6.17 10.26 -1.78
N TRP A 250 4.90 9.85 -1.83
CA TRP A 250 3.80 10.76 -2.13
C TRP A 250 3.44 11.67 -0.97
N LYS A 251 3.65 11.25 0.28
CA LYS A 251 3.51 12.16 1.44
C LYS A 251 4.48 13.34 1.35
N ALA A 252 5.69 13.12 0.84
CA ALA A 252 6.69 14.18 0.67
C ALA A 252 6.45 15.01 -0.59
N ARG A 253 5.90 14.41 -1.66
CA ARG A 253 5.72 15.05 -2.96
C ARG A 253 4.43 15.86 -3.09
N ALA A 254 3.34 15.38 -2.50
CA ALA A 254 2.00 15.97 -2.57
C ALA A 254 1.51 16.50 -1.20
N GLY A 255 2.04 15.97 -0.09
CA GLY A 255 1.41 16.12 1.22
C GLY A 255 0.24 15.14 1.38
N VAL A 256 -0.23 14.96 2.62
CA VAL A 256 -1.44 14.18 2.89
C VAL A 256 -2.63 15.13 2.98
N ALA A 257 -3.68 14.84 2.20
CA ALA A 257 -4.93 15.59 2.22
C ALA A 257 -5.54 15.57 3.63
N SER A 258 -5.94 16.73 4.14
CA SER A 258 -6.48 16.85 5.50
C SER A 258 -7.82 16.14 5.69
N SER A 259 -8.62 16.02 4.62
CA SER A 259 -9.93 15.38 4.69
C SER A 259 -10.41 14.83 3.34
N VAL A 260 -11.35 13.89 3.39
CA VAL A 260 -11.93 13.22 2.22
C VAL A 260 -12.58 14.19 1.23
N SER A 261 -13.14 15.31 1.71
CA SER A 261 -13.79 16.30 0.86
C SER A 261 -12.81 17.03 -0.06
N ALA A 262 -11.52 17.01 0.25
CA ALA A 262 -10.46 17.55 -0.61
C ALA A 262 -10.11 16.60 -1.77
N LEU A 263 -10.41 15.31 -1.64
CA LEU A 263 -10.08 14.32 -2.65
C LEU A 263 -11.07 14.33 -3.80
N GLN A 264 -10.61 13.98 -4.99
CA GLN A 264 -11.39 13.95 -6.23
C GLN A 264 -11.00 12.78 -7.14
N THR A 265 -11.72 12.62 -8.25
CA THR A 265 -11.35 11.68 -9.31
C THR A 265 -9.92 11.94 -9.77
N GLY A 266 -9.13 10.87 -9.86
CA GLY A 266 -7.71 10.86 -10.21
C GLY A 266 -6.77 11.00 -9.01
N ASP A 267 -7.28 11.16 -7.79
CA ASP A 267 -6.44 11.16 -6.60
C ASP A 267 -6.10 9.73 -6.15
N ALA A 268 -4.90 9.57 -5.61
CA ALA A 268 -4.45 8.31 -5.03
C ALA A 268 -4.70 8.30 -3.52
N VAL A 269 -4.93 7.11 -2.97
CA VAL A 269 -5.15 6.88 -1.55
C VAL A 269 -4.40 5.64 -1.08
N ASN A 270 -3.89 5.70 0.15
CA ASN A 270 -3.32 4.58 0.87
C ASN A 270 -4.18 4.18 2.07
N ALA A 271 -4.15 2.90 2.42
CA ALA A 271 -4.73 2.35 3.65
C ALA A 271 -3.65 1.66 4.49
N ASP A 272 -3.73 1.91 5.79
CA ASP A 272 -3.01 1.24 6.88
C ASP A 272 -4.09 0.57 7.75
N PHE A 273 -4.15 -0.76 7.70
CA PHE A 273 -5.31 -1.53 8.16
C PHE A 273 -5.43 -1.54 9.69
N THR A 274 -4.29 -1.51 10.38
CA THR A 274 -4.25 -1.51 11.85
C THR A 274 -3.80 -0.19 12.47
N GLY A 275 -3.39 0.79 11.66
CA GLY A 275 -2.87 2.08 12.11
C GLY A 275 -1.48 1.97 12.74
N ASP A 276 -0.71 0.94 12.40
CA ASP A 276 0.57 0.62 13.05
C ASP A 276 1.80 1.22 12.35
N GLY A 277 1.56 1.91 11.24
CA GLY A 277 2.57 2.53 10.40
C GLY A 277 3.07 1.65 9.24
N SER A 278 2.59 0.40 9.14
CA SER A 278 2.69 -0.41 7.93
C SER A 278 1.59 0.06 6.98
N ILE A 279 1.92 0.29 5.71
CA ILE A 279 0.91 0.75 4.74
C ILE A 279 0.65 -0.41 3.80
N ASP A 280 -0.56 -0.95 3.87
CA ASP A 280 -0.91 -2.22 3.27
C ASP A 280 -1.34 -2.09 1.81
N HIS A 281 -2.05 -1.01 1.48
CA HIS A 281 -2.74 -0.93 0.21
C HIS A 281 -2.76 0.46 -0.42
N THR A 282 -2.82 0.49 -1.74
CA THR A 282 -2.96 1.72 -2.56
C THR A 282 -4.11 1.55 -3.54
N ALA A 283 -4.97 2.57 -3.68
CA ALA A 283 -6.03 2.62 -4.67
C ALA A 283 -6.10 4.00 -5.35
N LEU A 284 -6.86 4.07 -6.46
CA LEU A 284 -7.16 5.31 -7.16
C LEU A 284 -8.64 5.64 -7.02
N ILE A 285 -8.98 6.89 -6.69
CA ILE A 285 -10.37 7.37 -6.78
C ILE A 285 -10.68 7.61 -8.25
N THR A 286 -11.62 6.84 -8.81
CA THR A 286 -11.98 6.95 -10.24
C THR A 286 -13.33 7.61 -10.48
N LYS A 287 -14.18 7.65 -9.45
CA LYS A 287 -15.45 8.35 -9.50
C LYS A 287 -15.71 9.07 -8.18
N ASN A 288 -16.01 10.35 -8.30
CA ASN A 288 -16.38 11.23 -7.22
C ASN A 288 -17.80 11.75 -7.47
N THR A 289 -18.74 11.45 -6.56
CA THR A 289 -20.14 11.90 -6.67
C THR A 289 -20.57 12.87 -5.58
N GLY A 290 -19.64 13.40 -4.78
CA GLY A 290 -19.96 14.24 -3.63
C GLY A 290 -18.81 14.32 -2.62
N SER A 291 -18.96 15.09 -1.55
CA SER A 291 -17.86 15.39 -0.62
C SER A 291 -17.52 14.26 0.37
N SER A 292 -18.44 13.33 0.63
CA SER A 292 -18.26 12.28 1.65
C SER A 292 -17.40 11.10 1.20
N SER A 293 -16.99 10.23 2.13
CA SER A 293 -16.26 8.98 1.88
C SER A 293 -17.07 7.99 1.03
N SER A 294 -18.38 7.94 1.22
CA SER A 294 -19.31 7.10 0.42
C SER A 294 -19.43 7.54 -1.05
N ASN A 295 -18.91 8.72 -1.38
CA ASN A 295 -18.92 9.24 -2.74
C ASN A 295 -17.58 9.08 -3.47
N LYS A 296 -16.54 8.55 -2.80
CA LYS A 296 -15.20 8.35 -3.37
C LYS A 296 -15.03 6.88 -3.76
N TYR A 297 -15.39 6.54 -4.99
CA TYR A 297 -15.31 5.17 -5.51
C TYR A 297 -13.91 4.85 -5.97
N LEU A 298 -13.46 3.64 -5.64
CA LEU A 298 -12.09 3.18 -5.82
C LEU A 298 -11.97 2.20 -6.98
N THR A 299 -10.90 2.32 -7.76
CA THR A 299 -10.40 1.28 -8.66
C THR A 299 -9.02 0.86 -8.17
N GLN A 300 -8.79 -0.45 -8.10
CA GLN A 300 -7.60 -1.03 -7.45
C GLN A 300 -7.27 -2.43 -7.98
N HIS A 301 -6.04 -2.87 -7.72
CA HIS A 301 -5.56 -4.24 -7.94
C HIS A 301 -5.36 -4.99 -6.61
N THR A 302 -4.63 -6.10 -6.63
CA THR A 302 -4.48 -7.15 -5.60
C THR A 302 -5.72 -8.04 -5.54
N THR A 303 -6.89 -7.41 -5.40
CA THR A 303 -8.16 -7.92 -5.92
C THR A 303 -8.67 -6.91 -6.94
N ASP A 304 -8.82 -7.32 -8.19
CA ASP A 304 -9.15 -6.44 -9.32
C ASP A 304 -10.56 -5.90 -9.19
N ARG A 305 -10.70 -4.59 -8.93
CA ARG A 305 -11.98 -3.91 -8.70
C ARG A 305 -12.07 -2.60 -9.41
N LYS A 306 -13.27 -2.31 -9.89
CA LYS A 306 -13.64 -1.03 -10.49
C LYS A 306 -14.93 -0.52 -9.87
N GLU A 307 -14.79 0.39 -8.92
CA GLU A 307 -15.89 1.16 -8.33
C GLU A 307 -16.93 0.34 -7.57
N GLU A 308 -16.57 -0.86 -7.11
CA GLU A 308 -17.40 -1.68 -6.23
C GLU A 308 -17.31 -1.22 -4.77
N THR A 309 -16.22 -0.54 -4.40
CA THR A 309 -15.95 -0.08 -3.04
C THR A 309 -15.68 1.42 -3.01
N THR A 310 -15.98 2.04 -1.88
CA THR A 310 -15.71 3.46 -1.62
C THR A 310 -14.76 3.62 -0.44
N LEU A 311 -14.25 4.84 -0.22
CA LEU A 311 -13.48 5.13 1.00
C LEU A 311 -14.27 4.85 2.28
N ALA A 312 -15.61 4.92 2.26
CA ALA A 312 -16.42 4.58 3.43
C ALA A 312 -16.20 3.13 3.87
N ASN A 313 -15.95 2.19 2.95
CA ASN A 313 -15.63 0.81 3.32
C ASN A 313 -14.33 0.72 4.14
N TRP A 314 -13.33 1.53 3.79
CA TRP A 314 -12.05 1.58 4.52
C TRP A 314 -12.21 2.21 5.90
N TYR A 315 -12.90 3.35 6.00
CA TYR A 315 -13.15 4.00 7.28
C TYR A 315 -14.05 3.17 8.21
N ASN A 316 -15.11 2.55 7.69
CA ASN A 316 -15.96 1.62 8.44
C ASN A 316 -15.19 0.39 8.96
N SER A 317 -14.13 0.00 8.25
CA SER A 317 -13.21 -1.07 8.69
C SER A 317 -12.19 -0.58 9.71
N GLY A 318 -12.18 0.72 10.04
CA GLY A 318 -11.24 1.35 10.97
C GLY A 318 -9.83 1.45 10.42
N TYR A 319 -9.67 1.56 9.10
CA TYR A 319 -8.36 1.78 8.47
C TYR A 319 -7.95 3.24 8.62
N LYS A 320 -6.64 3.46 8.77
CA LYS A 320 -6.06 4.80 8.67
C LYS A 320 -5.80 5.09 7.20
N VAL A 321 -6.37 6.19 6.69
CA VAL A 321 -6.32 6.55 5.26
C VAL A 321 -5.39 7.73 5.03
N TYR A 322 -4.62 7.68 3.95
CA TYR A 322 -3.75 8.77 3.50
C TYR A 322 -4.03 9.08 2.03
N GLY A 323 -4.71 10.18 1.76
CA GLY A 323 -5.01 10.65 0.41
C GLY A 323 -4.04 11.71 -0.09
N TYR A 324 -3.86 11.77 -1.42
CA TYR A 324 -2.95 12.70 -2.09
C TYR A 324 -3.72 13.48 -3.15
N GLU A 325 -3.78 14.81 -3.00
CA GLU A 325 -4.36 15.73 -3.98
C GLU A 325 -3.38 15.85 -5.17
N MET A 326 -3.60 15.04 -6.20
CA MET A 326 -2.64 14.86 -7.29
C MET A 326 -2.54 16.09 -8.18
N ASP A 327 -3.60 16.89 -8.24
CA ASP A 327 -3.62 18.19 -8.91
C ASP A 327 -2.72 19.24 -8.24
N LYS A 328 -2.44 19.07 -6.95
CA LYS A 328 -1.56 19.96 -6.16
C LYS A 328 -0.14 19.42 -6.02
N ALA A 329 0.08 18.16 -6.39
CA ALA A 329 1.39 17.52 -6.30
C ALA A 329 2.42 18.24 -7.18
N SER A 330 3.67 18.29 -6.71
CA SER A 330 4.76 18.83 -7.51
C SER A 330 5.08 17.91 -8.69
N ASN A 331 5.12 18.47 -9.91
CA ASN A 331 5.43 17.73 -11.14
C ASN A 331 6.83 18.04 -11.70
#